data_AF-A0A7X0LE92-F1
#
_entry.id   AF-A0A7X0LE92-F1
#
_cell.length_a   1.000
_cell.length_b   1.000
_cell.length_c   1.000
_cell.angle_alpha   90.00
_cell.angle_beta   90.00
_cell.angle_gamma   90.00
#
_symmetry.space_group_name_H-M   'P 1'
#
loop_
_entity.id
_entity.type
_entity.pdbx_description
1 polymer ?
#
loop_
_entity_poly.entity_id
_entity_poly.type
_entity_poly.pdbx_seq_one_letter_code
_entity_poly.pdbx_strand_id
1 'polypeptide(L)'
;MIAPALAAGPAGPRRVCAPDLRGHGRSDRPGGYAYETLRDDIHVLLGVLGIDRADVVGHSLGGAVAYLLAQRSPGLVRRLVLEDVPAPFPLDPPRPPAERPGVRPRTTGR
;
A
#
# COMPACT_ATOMS: atom_id res chain seq x y z
N MET A 1 -0.81 13.30 8.79
CA MET A 1 -0.93 12.06 9.59
C MET A 1 -2.41 11.82 9.91
N ILE A 2 -3.09 10.92 9.20
CA ILE A 2 -4.53 10.66 9.37
C ILE A 2 -4.86 9.69 10.51
N ALA A 3 -3.89 8.87 10.95
CA ALA A 3 -4.11 7.79 11.91
C ALA A 3 -4.63 8.25 13.28
N PRO A 4 -4.12 9.33 13.91
CA PRO A 4 -4.64 9.80 15.20
C PRO A 4 -6.10 10.28 15.12
N ALA A 5 -6.48 10.95 14.04
CA ALA A 5 -7.85 11.41 13.82
C ALA A 5 -8.82 10.23 13.60
N LEU A 6 -8.38 9.17 12.91
CA LEU A 6 -9.16 7.95 12.73
C LEU A 6 -9.35 7.16 14.03
N ALA A 7 -8.36 7.19 14.92
CA ALA A 7 -8.41 6.48 16.19
C ALA A 7 -9.44 7.08 17.16
N ALA A 8 -9.63 8.40 17.15
CA ALA A 8 -10.55 9.13 18.02
C ALA A 8 -11.92 9.44 17.38
N GLY A 9 -12.31 8.70 16.34
CA GLY A 9 -13.46 9.03 15.49
C GLY A 9 -14.77 9.28 16.26
N PRO A 10 -15.72 10.03 15.65
CA PRO A 10 -16.96 10.47 16.32
C PRO A 10 -17.91 9.34 16.73
N ALA A 11 -17.69 8.12 16.23
CA ALA A 11 -18.44 6.92 16.60
C ALA A 11 -17.79 6.14 17.77
N GLY A 12 -16.76 6.71 18.41
CA GLY A 12 -15.96 6.06 19.44
C GLY A 12 -14.59 5.59 18.93
N PRO A 13 -13.74 5.10 19.84
CA PRO A 13 -12.36 4.76 19.54
C PRO A 13 -12.25 3.59 18.56
N ARG A 14 -11.27 3.67 17.64
CA ARG A 14 -10.98 2.62 16.67
C ARG A 14 -9.55 2.11 16.84
N ARG A 15 -9.36 0.80 16.70
CA ARG A 15 -8.03 0.24 16.46
C ARG A 15 -7.59 0.65 15.05
N VAL A 16 -6.48 1.40 14.97
CA VAL A 16 -5.91 1.84 13.69
C VAL A 16 -4.57 1.15 13.49
N CYS A 17 -4.42 0.48 12.35
CA CYS A 17 -3.16 -0.10 11.90
C CYS A 17 -2.68 0.68 10.68
N ALA A 18 -1.50 1.28 10.77
CA ALA A 18 -0.87 2.06 9.70
C ALA A 18 0.52 1.47 9.42
N PRO A 19 0.61 0.36 8.65
CA PRO A 19 1.89 -0.28 8.35
C PRO A 19 2.66 0.51 7.29
N ASP A 20 3.99 0.44 7.37
CA ASP A 20 4.85 0.79 6.25
C ASP A 20 4.84 -0.37 5.24
N LEU A 21 4.51 -0.09 3.98
CA LEU A 21 4.59 -1.11 2.91
C LEU A 21 6.04 -1.58 2.72
N ARG A 22 6.24 -2.80 2.20
CA ARG A 22 7.58 -3.23 1.76
C ARG A 22 8.24 -2.16 0.90
N GLY A 23 9.54 -1.93 1.09
CA GLY A 23 10.25 -0.85 0.40
C GLY A 23 10.16 0.53 1.07
N HIS A 24 9.25 0.72 2.05
CA HIS A 24 8.93 2.03 2.62
C HIS A 24 9.22 2.10 4.12
N GLY A 25 9.46 3.33 4.61
CA GLY A 25 9.61 3.61 6.03
C GLY A 25 10.55 2.64 6.75
N ARG A 26 10.02 2.04 7.83
CA ARG A 26 10.68 1.08 8.72
C ARG A 26 10.57 -0.38 8.27
N SER A 27 9.84 -0.66 7.19
CA SER A 27 9.76 -2.01 6.62
C SER A 27 10.99 -2.36 5.80
N ASP A 28 11.23 -3.66 5.65
CA ASP A 28 12.35 -4.20 4.88
C ASP A 28 12.26 -3.86 3.38
N ARG A 29 13.39 -4.01 2.68
CA ARG A 29 13.54 -3.73 1.25
C ARG A 29 13.98 -4.95 0.45
N PRO A 30 13.20 -6.06 0.44
CA PRO A 30 13.62 -7.33 -0.13
C PRO A 30 13.59 -7.39 -1.66
N GLY A 31 13.14 -6.33 -2.35
CA GLY A 31 12.80 -6.39 -3.77
C GLY A 31 11.40 -6.94 -4.01
N GLY A 32 11.00 -7.06 -5.29
CA GLY A 32 9.66 -7.49 -5.68
C GLY A 32 8.58 -6.49 -5.25
N TYR A 33 8.25 -5.54 -6.13
CA TYR A 33 7.35 -4.42 -5.83
C TYR A 33 6.14 -4.36 -6.78
N ALA A 34 5.74 -5.51 -7.35
CA ALA A 34 4.48 -5.61 -8.06
C ALA A 34 3.32 -5.34 -7.09
N TYR A 35 2.26 -4.66 -7.53
CA TYR A 35 1.15 -4.28 -6.65
C TYR A 35 0.49 -5.47 -5.96
N GLU A 36 0.45 -6.63 -6.63
CA GLU A 36 -0.03 -7.90 -6.10
C GLU A 36 0.84 -8.38 -4.94
N THR A 37 2.16 -8.19 -5.01
CA THR A 37 3.08 -8.53 -3.93
C THR A 37 2.84 -7.64 -2.71
N LEU A 38 2.62 -6.34 -2.91
CA LEU A 38 2.29 -5.42 -1.82
C LEU A 38 0.91 -5.75 -1.20
N ARG A 39 -0.07 -6.15 -2.01
CA ARG A 39 -1.38 -6.66 -1.54
C ARG A 39 -1.21 -7.89 -0.67
N ASP A 40 -0.40 -8.86 -1.10
CA ASP A 40 -0.22 -10.12 -0.38
C ASP A 40 0.44 -9.90 0.98
N ASP A 41 1.39 -8.98 1.09
CA ASP A 41 1.95 -8.57 2.38
C ASP A 41 0.87 -8.03 3.33
N ILE A 42 -0.01 -7.16 2.84
CA ILE A 42 -1.10 -6.62 3.66
C ILE A 42 -2.06 -7.74 4.05
N HIS A 43 -2.38 -8.67 3.15
CA HIS A 43 -3.23 -9.81 3.47
C HIS A 43 -2.62 -10.68 4.59
N VAL A 44 -1.33 -11.00 4.49
CA VAL A 44 -0.61 -11.76 5.53
C VAL A 44 -0.57 -10.98 6.85
N LEU A 45 -0.29 -9.68 6.81
CA LEU A 45 -0.27 -8.84 8.00
C LEU A 45 -1.63 -8.86 8.73
N LEU A 46 -2.74 -8.76 8.00
CA LEU A 46 -4.07 -8.83 8.60
C LEU A 46 -4.31 -10.18 9.28
N GLY A 47 -3.88 -11.28 8.67
CA GLY A 47 -3.92 -12.61 9.28
C GLY A 47 -3.11 -12.71 10.57
N VAL A 48 -1.87 -12.20 10.57
CA VAL A 48 -1.00 -12.16 11.77
C VAL A 48 -1.62 -11.31 12.88
N LEU A 49 -2.31 -10.22 12.54
CA LEU A 49 -2.98 -9.34 13.50
C LEU A 49 -4.36 -9.84 13.96
N GLY A 50 -4.83 -10.99 13.44
CA GLY A 50 -6.15 -11.56 13.74
C GLY A 50 -7.30 -10.68 13.25
N ILE A 51 -7.15 -10.02 12.10
CA ILE A 51 -8.15 -9.11 11.54
C ILE A 51 -8.85 -9.80 10.37
N ASP A 52 -10.04 -10.32 10.64
CA ASP A 52 -10.85 -11.01 9.62
C ASP A 52 -11.64 -10.04 8.73
N ARG A 53 -11.87 -8.81 9.21
CA ARG A 53 -12.59 -7.77 8.47
C ARG A 53 -12.22 -6.35 8.92
N ALA A 54 -11.93 -5.45 7.97
CA ALA A 54 -11.49 -4.08 8.26
C ALA A 54 -12.12 -3.02 7.33
N ASP A 55 -12.20 -1.77 7.80
CA ASP A 55 -12.27 -0.62 6.89
C ASP A 55 -10.86 -0.31 6.39
N VAL A 56 -10.69 -0.16 5.09
CA VAL A 56 -9.38 0.06 4.47
C VAL A 56 -9.35 1.45 3.83
N VAL A 57 -8.33 2.22 4.18
CA VAL A 57 -8.04 3.53 3.60
C VAL A 57 -6.71 3.44 2.89
N GLY A 58 -6.68 3.81 1.61
CA GLY A 58 -5.46 3.80 0.80
C GLY A 58 -5.27 5.11 0.05
N HIS A 59 -4.07 5.68 0.19
CA HIS A 59 -3.63 6.86 -0.55
C HIS A 59 -2.60 6.47 -1.61
N SER A 60 -2.74 6.97 -2.84
CA SER A 60 -1.75 6.78 -3.93
C SER A 60 -1.42 5.29 -4.12
N LEU A 61 -0.15 4.89 -4.00
CA LEU A 61 0.27 3.48 -4.03
C LEU A 61 -0.53 2.59 -3.07
N GLY A 62 -0.78 3.05 -1.84
CA GLY A 62 -1.57 2.31 -0.86
C GLY A 62 -3.03 2.15 -1.28
N GLY A 63 -3.56 3.08 -2.08
CA GLY A 63 -4.87 2.96 -2.71
C GLY A 63 -4.91 1.83 -3.76
N ALA A 64 -3.83 1.69 -4.54
CA ALA A 64 -3.73 0.61 -5.51
C ALA A 64 -3.73 -0.77 -4.83
N VAL A 65 -2.95 -0.88 -3.75
CA VAL A 65 -2.90 -2.06 -2.89
C VAL A 65 -4.28 -2.35 -2.28
N ALA A 66 -4.98 -1.31 -1.81
CA ALA A 66 -6.28 -1.45 -1.15
C ALA A 66 -7.39 -1.97 -2.08
N TYR A 67 -7.50 -1.45 -3.31
CA TYR A 67 -8.52 -1.98 -4.24
C TYR A 67 -8.20 -3.40 -4.69
N LEU A 68 -6.92 -3.77 -4.87
CA LEU A 68 -6.52 -5.14 -5.20
C LEU A 68 -6.83 -6.12 -4.05
N LEU A 69 -6.67 -5.67 -2.80
CA LEU A 69 -7.06 -6.45 -1.63
C LEU A 69 -8.58 -6.67 -1.60
N ALA A 70 -9.37 -5.62 -1.86
CA ALA A 70 -10.83 -5.72 -1.92
C ALA A 70 -11.30 -6.62 -3.08
N GLN A 71 -10.63 -6.56 -4.24
CA GLN A 71 -10.92 -7.42 -5.39
C GLN A 71 -10.63 -8.90 -5.07
N ARG A 72 -9.49 -9.18 -4.43
CA ARG A 72 -9.07 -10.56 -4.12
C ARG A 72 -9.88 -11.18 -2.98
N SER A 73 -10.21 -10.38 -1.96
CA SER A 73 -10.81 -10.84 -0.70
C SER A 73 -11.96 -9.91 -0.27
N PRO A 74 -13.09 -9.88 -1.00
CA PRO A 74 -14.17 -8.91 -0.76
C PRO A 74 -14.79 -9.03 0.64
N GLY A 75 -14.78 -10.23 1.25
CA GLY A 75 -15.27 -10.43 2.62
C GLY A 75 -14.42 -9.72 3.70
N LEU A 76 -13.12 -9.53 3.43
CA LEU A 76 -12.17 -8.93 4.34
C LEU A 76 -12.29 -7.39 4.39
N VAL A 77 -12.78 -6.77 3.32
CA VAL A 77 -12.92 -5.30 3.24
C VAL A 77 -14.36 -4.89 3.50
N ARG A 78 -14.61 -4.26 4.65
CA ARG A 78 -15.95 -3.74 5.03
C ARG A 78 -16.30 -2.45 4.30
N ARG A 79 -15.34 -1.53 4.22
CA ARG A 79 -15.43 -0.26 3.51
C ARG A 79 -14.07 0.03 2.90
N LEU A 80 -14.08 0.65 1.72
CA LEU A 80 -12.87 1.06 1.01
C LEU A 80 -12.93 2.58 0.79
N VAL A 81 -11.88 3.27 1.20
CA VAL A 81 -11.66 4.70 0.94
C VAL A 81 -10.42 4.83 0.08
N LEU A 82 -10.57 5.43 -1.10
CA LEU A 82 -9.51 5.67 -2.07
C LEU A 82 -9.24 7.16 -2.13
N GLU A 83 -8.00 7.55 -1.84
CA GLU A 83 -7.57 8.94 -1.85
C GLU A 83 -6.42 9.10 -2.85
N ASP A 84 -6.61 9.97 -3.83
CA ASP A 84 -5.64 10.27 -4.91
C ASP A 84 -4.92 9.03 -5.49
N VAL A 85 -5.71 8.05 -5.89
CA VAL A 85 -5.23 6.72 -6.31
C VAL A 85 -5.00 6.69 -7.82
N PRO A 86 -3.90 6.09 -8.31
CA PRO A 86 -3.72 5.89 -9.74
C PRO A 86 -4.89 5.09 -10.34
N ALA A 87 -5.31 5.47 -11.54
CA ALA A 87 -6.38 4.76 -12.23
C ALA A 87 -6.03 3.26 -12.38
N PRO A 88 -6.99 2.34 -12.17
CA PRO A 88 -6.77 0.90 -12.28
C PRO A 88 -6.69 0.42 -13.74
N PHE A 89 -6.76 1.34 -14.70
CA PHE A 89 -6.69 1.04 -16.12
C PHE A 89 -5.29 1.37 -16.67
N PRO A 90 -4.83 0.64 -17.70
CA PRO A 90 -3.63 1.01 -18.41
C PRO A 90 -3.71 2.46 -18.87
N LEU A 91 -2.58 3.17 -18.79
CA LEU A 91 -2.46 4.46 -19.47
C LEU A 91 -2.69 4.24 -20.97
N ASP A 92 -3.44 5.15 -21.59
CA ASP A 92 -3.60 5.20 -23.04
C ASP A 92 -3.07 6.55 -23.56
N PRO A 93 -1.90 6.57 -24.24
CA PRO A 93 -1.05 5.42 -24.55
C PRO A 93 -0.28 4.91 -23.30
N PRO A 94 0.19 3.64 -23.31
CA PRO A 94 0.98 3.10 -22.21
C PRO A 94 2.28 3.89 -22.02
N ARG A 95 2.67 4.10 -20.75
CA ARG A 95 3.94 4.75 -20.44
C ARG A 95 5.09 3.85 -20.90
N PRO A 96 6.11 4.38 -21.59
CA PRO A 96 7.29 3.59 -21.93
C PRO A 96 7.97 3.05 -20.65
N PRO A 97 8.67 1.91 -20.73
CA PRO A 97 9.42 1.37 -19.60
C PRO A 97 10.30 2.45 -18.97
N ALA A 98 10.34 2.50 -17.63
CA ALA A 98 11.19 3.44 -16.95
C ALA A 98 12.66 3.18 -17.32
N GLU A 99 13.34 4.19 -17.84
CA GLU A 99 14.77 4.12 -18.08
C GLU A 99 15.49 4.13 -16.72
N ARG A 100 16.31 3.13 -16.45
CA ARG A 100 17.13 3.13 -15.24
C ARG A 100 18.13 4.29 -15.38
N PRO A 101 18.19 5.26 -14.44
CA PRO A 101 19.25 6.24 -14.45
C PRO A 101 20.59 5.51 -14.52
N GLY A 102 21.49 5.95 -15.41
CA GLY A 102 22.80 5.32 -15.55
C GLY A 102 23.47 5.18 -14.18
N VAL A 103 24.04 4.01 -13.90
CA VAL A 103 24.87 3.81 -12.71
C VAL A 103 25.99 4.83 -12.78
N ARG A 104 25.93 5.91 -11.98
CA ARG A 104 27.09 6.76 -11.82
C ARG A 104 28.18 5.89 -11.20
N PRO A 105 29.37 5.77 -11.82
CA PRO A 105 30.47 5.09 -11.17
C PRO A 105 30.66 5.70 -9.79
N ARG A 106 30.77 4.85 -8.76
CA ARG A 106 31.21 5.31 -7.45
C ARG A 106 32.61 5.90 -7.65
N THR A 107 32.73 7.21 -7.60
CA THR A 107 34.04 7.86 -7.51
C THR A 107 34.67 7.36 -6.21
N THR A 108 35.62 6.44 -6.31
CA THR A 108 36.53 6.11 -5.23
C THR A 108 37.41 7.33 -5.00
N GLY A 109 36.92 8.23 -4.15
CA GLY A 109 37.69 9.36 -3.64
C GLY A 109 38.77 8.84 -2.70
N ARG A 110 40.01 9.17 -3.05
CA ARG A 110 41.25 8.96 -2.30
C ARG A 110 41.37 9.96 -1.16
#